data_AF-F3ZNK2-F1
#
_entry.id   AF-F3ZNK2-F1
#
_cell.length_a   1.000
_cell.length_b   1.000
_cell.length_c   1.000
_cell.angle_alpha   90.00
_cell.angle_beta   90.00
_cell.angle_gamma   90.00
#
_symmetry.space_group_name_H-M   'P 1'
#
loop_
_entity.id
_entity.type
_entity.pdbx_description
1 polymer ?
#
loop_
_entity_poly.entity_id
_entity_poly.type
_entity_poly.pdbx_seq_one_letter_code
_entity_poly.pdbx_strand_id
1 'polypeptide(L)'
;MRRLYLFNPESDLALANNDENYMPPQSARKLAKDLALLPLWYAEEDSLILAESYPNTEYLEWIQSILPIKVDLLTYPEASHLSDIQLSPWGWNKAINKFFKQLGLNTYCPTDDYLSALRHLTRRDMAARLLKHLPKYDFICGSSQILMSKPDLESFHSVNDSFILKAPISGSGKGLKWCRRGLDEAALKWFNRTIAQQDSAIGEPIYSKELDFAMEFEIISSSEIHFIGYSSFETNANGAYIGNKLISDVSFLEDIERKYGLKKALLQIQRDIEKLVLQFYGTDYRGCLGVDMMVCQFESYPCFRIHPCVEVNLRMNMGILAHQLYHRYIDCNSTGIYKIDYSKKMDVLYQQHLRMQKKYPLVIKEGKIVEGYLALCPVTRQSQYHAWILIE
;
A
#
# COMPACT_ATOMS: atom_id res chain seq x y z
N MET A 1 -10.09 11.29 -20.91
CA MET A 1 -10.68 9.92 -20.89
C MET A 1 -11.13 9.67 -19.46
N ARG A 2 -12.35 9.17 -19.24
CA ARG A 2 -12.90 9.02 -17.88
C ARG A 2 -12.26 7.82 -17.18
N ARG A 3 -11.83 7.94 -15.93
CA ARG A 3 -11.24 6.81 -15.18
C ARG A 3 -12.32 6.00 -14.45
N LEU A 4 -12.23 4.68 -14.52
CA LEU A 4 -13.06 3.74 -13.75
C LEU A 4 -12.20 3.07 -12.69
N TYR A 5 -12.42 3.43 -11.43
CA TYR A 5 -11.70 2.89 -10.29
C TYR A 5 -12.43 1.69 -9.70
N LEU A 6 -11.65 0.72 -9.22
CA LEU A 6 -12.17 -0.45 -8.51
C LEU A 6 -11.22 -0.80 -7.35
N PHE A 7 -11.76 -0.87 -6.14
CA PHE A 7 -10.98 -1.32 -4.99
C PHE A 7 -10.74 -2.83 -5.07
N ASN A 8 -9.46 -3.23 -5.15
CA ASN A 8 -8.97 -4.60 -5.30
C ASN A 8 -7.82 -4.85 -4.29
N PRO A 9 -8.11 -4.88 -2.98
CA PRO A 9 -7.09 -4.95 -1.92
C PRO A 9 -6.29 -6.26 -1.90
N GLU A 10 -6.77 -7.31 -2.55
CA GLU A 10 -6.14 -8.62 -2.61
C GLU A 10 -5.09 -8.76 -3.72
N SER A 11 -4.78 -7.68 -4.44
CA SER A 11 -3.95 -7.72 -5.64
C SER A 11 -2.65 -8.52 -5.47
N ASP A 12 -1.93 -8.35 -4.35
CA ASP A 12 -0.68 -9.08 -4.08
C ASP A 12 -0.90 -10.58 -3.89
N LEU A 13 -2.04 -10.99 -3.32
CA LEU A 13 -2.39 -12.41 -3.18
C LEU A 13 -2.72 -13.02 -4.54
N ALA A 14 -3.42 -12.27 -5.39
CA ALA A 14 -3.74 -12.68 -6.74
C ALA A 14 -2.47 -12.80 -7.61
N LEU A 15 -1.53 -11.86 -7.48
CA LEU A 15 -0.22 -11.93 -8.14
C LEU A 15 0.62 -13.13 -7.66
N ALA A 16 0.60 -13.42 -6.36
CA ALA A 16 1.27 -14.59 -5.82
C ALA A 16 0.70 -15.90 -6.38
N ASN A 17 -0.64 -16.00 -6.48
CA ASN A 17 -1.33 -17.17 -7.00
C ASN A 17 -1.25 -17.32 -8.53
N ASN A 18 -1.28 -16.21 -9.27
CA ASN A 18 -1.12 -16.13 -10.73
C ASN A 18 -2.16 -16.90 -11.58
N ASP A 19 -3.34 -17.18 -11.03
CA ASP A 19 -4.47 -17.78 -11.73
C ASP A 19 -5.53 -16.71 -12.06
N GLU A 20 -6.06 -16.73 -13.27
CA GLU A 20 -7.18 -15.87 -13.67
C GLU A 20 -8.50 -16.25 -12.96
N ASN A 21 -8.59 -17.46 -12.41
CA ASN A 21 -9.72 -17.96 -11.63
C ASN A 21 -9.46 -17.85 -10.12
N TYR A 22 -8.45 -17.09 -9.70
CA TYR A 22 -8.12 -16.91 -8.30
C TYR A 22 -9.36 -16.41 -7.52
N MET A 23 -9.74 -17.15 -6.49
CA MET A 23 -10.78 -16.75 -5.55
C MET A 23 -10.14 -16.24 -4.25
N PRO A 24 -10.22 -14.93 -3.94
CA PRO A 24 -9.65 -14.37 -2.72
C PRO A 24 -10.30 -14.99 -1.48
N PRO A 25 -9.59 -15.14 -0.34
CA PRO A 25 -10.18 -15.59 0.91
C PRO A 25 -11.38 -14.72 1.34
N GLN A 26 -12.31 -15.30 2.10
CA GLN A 26 -13.53 -14.59 2.54
C GLN A 26 -13.23 -13.25 3.22
N SER A 27 -12.20 -13.17 4.05
CA SER A 27 -11.80 -11.93 4.71
C SER A 27 -11.37 -10.84 3.73
N ALA A 28 -10.68 -11.20 2.64
CA ALA A 28 -10.24 -10.25 1.61
C ALA A 28 -11.42 -9.75 0.77
N ARG A 29 -12.34 -10.65 0.39
CA ARG A 29 -13.59 -10.26 -0.30
C ARG A 29 -14.44 -9.34 0.57
N LYS A 30 -14.48 -9.59 1.88
CA LYS A 30 -15.19 -8.74 2.83
C LYS A 30 -14.54 -7.36 2.97
N LEU A 31 -13.21 -7.29 3.00
CA LEU A 31 -12.46 -6.03 2.96
C LEU A 31 -12.77 -5.23 1.69
N ALA A 32 -12.73 -5.89 0.51
CA ALA A 32 -13.05 -5.26 -0.76
C ALA A 32 -14.48 -4.70 -0.78
N LYS A 33 -15.44 -5.47 -0.24
CA LYS A 33 -16.85 -5.05 -0.16
C LYS A 33 -17.08 -3.91 0.82
N ASP A 34 -16.59 -4.03 2.05
CA ASP A 34 -16.84 -3.05 3.11
C ASP A 34 -16.15 -1.70 2.82
N LEU A 35 -15.02 -1.73 2.10
CA LEU A 35 -14.21 -0.55 1.79
C LEU A 35 -14.23 -0.19 0.30
N ALA A 36 -15.28 -0.59 -0.42
CA ALA A 36 -15.37 -0.43 -1.88
C ALA A 36 -15.26 1.03 -2.36
N LEU A 37 -15.63 1.99 -1.51
CA LEU A 37 -15.58 3.43 -1.80
C LEU A 37 -14.25 4.12 -1.43
N LEU A 38 -13.23 3.40 -0.94
CA LEU A 38 -11.92 4.00 -0.73
C LEU A 38 -11.35 4.76 -1.94
N PRO A 39 -11.61 4.36 -3.21
CA PRO A 39 -11.20 5.13 -4.37
C PRO A 39 -11.65 6.59 -4.40
N LEU A 40 -12.76 6.93 -3.76
CA LEU A 40 -13.27 8.30 -3.67
C LEU A 40 -12.25 9.32 -3.16
N TRP A 41 -11.32 8.87 -2.32
CA TRP A 41 -10.35 9.74 -1.65
C TRP A 41 -9.12 10.07 -2.48
N TYR A 42 -8.88 9.36 -3.59
CA TYR A 42 -7.76 9.61 -4.50
C TYR A 42 -8.17 9.72 -5.97
N ALA A 43 -9.38 9.33 -6.32
CA ALA A 43 -9.90 9.37 -7.69
C ALA A 43 -9.93 10.80 -8.25
N GLU A 44 -9.59 10.95 -9.53
CA GLU A 44 -9.66 12.24 -10.22
C GLU A 44 -11.11 12.76 -10.31
N GLU A 45 -11.28 14.07 -10.46
CA GLU A 45 -12.59 14.65 -10.71
C GLU A 45 -13.22 14.06 -11.98
N ASP A 46 -14.55 13.99 -11.99
CA ASP A 46 -15.39 13.46 -13.06
C ASP A 46 -15.13 11.98 -13.40
N SER A 47 -14.58 11.21 -12.46
CA SER A 47 -14.32 9.77 -12.61
C SER A 47 -15.49 8.90 -12.12
N LEU A 48 -15.30 7.57 -12.19
CA LEU A 48 -16.28 6.56 -11.78
C LEU A 48 -15.67 5.60 -10.76
N ILE A 49 -16.48 5.14 -9.80
CA ILE A 49 -16.13 4.04 -8.90
C ILE A 49 -17.07 2.87 -9.18
N LEU A 50 -16.51 1.70 -9.45
CA LEU A 50 -17.27 0.47 -9.65
C LEU A 50 -17.53 -0.21 -8.31
N ALA A 51 -18.77 -0.21 -7.83
CA ALA A 51 -19.18 -0.92 -6.61
C ALA A 51 -20.68 -1.27 -6.61
N GLU A 52 -21.11 -2.07 -5.63
CA GLU A 52 -22.55 -2.31 -5.40
C GLU A 52 -23.27 -1.00 -5.05
N SER A 53 -24.55 -0.87 -5.42
CA SER A 53 -25.33 0.36 -5.16
C SER A 53 -25.54 0.61 -3.66
N TYR A 54 -26.28 -0.26 -2.96
CA TYR A 54 -26.46 -0.14 -1.50
C TYR A 54 -25.31 -0.83 -0.76
N PRO A 55 -24.71 -0.22 0.29
CA PRO A 55 -25.03 1.07 0.93
C PRO A 55 -24.23 2.28 0.37
N ASN A 56 -23.56 2.12 -0.77
CA ASN A 56 -22.59 3.07 -1.28
C ASN A 56 -23.22 4.35 -1.85
N THR A 57 -24.38 4.27 -2.50
CA THR A 57 -25.09 5.44 -3.06
C THR A 57 -25.47 6.45 -1.98
N GLU A 58 -26.10 5.99 -0.89
CA GLU A 58 -26.53 6.86 0.23
C GLU A 58 -25.32 7.58 0.86
N TYR A 59 -24.22 6.84 1.03
CA TYR A 59 -22.99 7.42 1.57
C TYR A 59 -22.37 8.43 0.60
N LEU A 60 -22.36 8.14 -0.71
CA LEU A 60 -21.80 9.02 -1.73
C LEU A 60 -22.58 10.34 -1.79
N GLU A 61 -23.91 10.29 -1.83
CA GLU A 61 -24.79 11.47 -1.81
C GLU A 61 -24.54 12.33 -0.56
N TRP A 62 -24.43 11.69 0.61
CA TRP A 62 -24.12 12.38 1.85
C TRP A 62 -22.75 13.05 1.81
N ILE A 63 -21.68 12.34 1.44
CA ILE A 63 -20.33 12.92 1.49
C ILE A 63 -20.16 14.04 0.46
N GLN A 64 -20.80 13.94 -0.71
CA GLN A 64 -20.83 15.01 -1.73
C GLN A 64 -21.59 16.26 -1.26
N SER A 65 -22.53 16.11 -0.32
CA SER A 65 -23.23 17.26 0.25
C SER A 65 -22.38 18.09 1.22
N ILE A 66 -21.29 17.52 1.74
CA ILE A 66 -20.43 18.18 2.74
C ILE A 66 -18.99 18.41 2.28
N LEU A 67 -18.54 17.73 1.22
CA LEU A 67 -17.20 17.88 0.64
C LEU A 67 -17.28 18.02 -0.89
N PRO A 68 -16.32 18.71 -1.53
CA PRO A 68 -16.33 18.97 -2.97
C PRO A 68 -15.88 17.74 -3.79
N ILE A 69 -16.56 16.61 -3.63
CA ILE A 69 -16.25 15.36 -4.33
C ILE A 69 -17.04 15.28 -5.64
N LYS A 70 -16.35 15.12 -6.76
CA LYS A 70 -16.94 15.00 -8.10
C LYS A 70 -16.64 13.63 -8.70
N VAL A 71 -17.23 12.58 -8.13
CA VAL A 71 -17.04 11.19 -8.59
C VAL A 71 -18.40 10.51 -8.55
N ASP A 72 -18.73 9.74 -9.59
CA ASP A 72 -20.00 9.01 -9.63
C ASP A 72 -19.81 7.53 -9.30
N LEU A 73 -20.87 6.92 -8.78
CA LEU A 73 -20.96 5.48 -8.58
C LEU A 73 -21.45 4.80 -9.86
N LEU A 74 -20.83 3.67 -10.20
CA LEU A 74 -21.28 2.79 -11.26
C LEU A 74 -21.49 1.38 -10.71
N THR A 75 -22.61 0.76 -11.06
CA THR A 75 -22.87 -0.63 -10.71
C THR A 75 -22.36 -1.59 -11.78
N TYR A 76 -22.18 -2.87 -11.42
CA TYR A 76 -21.67 -3.89 -12.35
C TYR A 76 -22.49 -4.03 -13.65
N PRO A 77 -23.85 -4.03 -13.64
CA PRO A 77 -24.64 -4.12 -14.86
C PRO A 77 -24.48 -2.90 -15.79
N GLU A 78 -24.21 -1.72 -15.25
CA GLU A 78 -24.05 -0.49 -16.04
C GLU A 78 -22.69 -0.43 -16.75
N ALA A 79 -21.70 -1.16 -16.23
CA ALA A 79 -20.33 -1.14 -16.74
C ALA A 79 -20.21 -1.57 -18.21
N SER A 80 -21.06 -2.48 -18.70
CA SER A 80 -21.00 -2.98 -20.08
C SER A 80 -21.33 -1.94 -21.16
N HIS A 81 -21.90 -0.80 -20.77
CA HIS A 81 -22.28 0.28 -21.68
C HIS A 81 -21.25 1.40 -21.75
N LEU A 82 -20.15 1.31 -21.00
CA LEU A 82 -19.12 2.33 -20.99
C LEU A 82 -18.27 2.32 -22.26
N SER A 83 -18.00 3.50 -22.78
CA SER A 83 -17.00 3.75 -23.82
C SER A 83 -15.99 4.81 -23.36
N ASP A 84 -14.81 4.82 -23.99
CA ASP A 84 -13.78 5.86 -23.78
C ASP A 84 -13.36 6.02 -22.32
N ILE A 85 -13.12 4.88 -21.67
CA ILE A 85 -12.68 4.80 -20.28
C ILE A 85 -11.23 4.33 -20.13
N GLN A 86 -10.62 4.70 -19.02
CA GLN A 86 -9.36 4.13 -18.55
C GLN A 86 -9.63 3.32 -17.28
N LEU A 87 -9.32 2.03 -17.30
CA LEU A 87 -9.44 1.17 -16.12
C LEU A 87 -8.32 1.46 -15.12
N SER A 88 -8.69 1.70 -13.86
CA SER A 88 -7.75 2.00 -12.77
C SER A 88 -8.10 1.17 -11.52
N PRO A 89 -7.96 -0.17 -11.58
CA PRO A 89 -8.10 -0.99 -10.39
C PRO A 89 -7.00 -0.63 -9.38
N TRP A 90 -7.25 -0.90 -8.10
CA TRP A 90 -6.25 -0.73 -7.03
C TRP A 90 -4.90 -1.36 -7.39
N GLY A 91 -4.93 -2.55 -8.01
CA GLY A 91 -3.77 -3.17 -8.65
C GLY A 91 -4.21 -4.14 -9.74
N TRP A 92 -3.36 -4.29 -10.76
CA TRP A 92 -3.60 -5.21 -11.87
C TRP A 92 -3.13 -6.63 -11.54
N ASN A 93 -3.91 -7.62 -11.99
CA ASN A 93 -3.60 -9.04 -11.95
C ASN A 93 -4.51 -9.80 -12.93
N LYS A 94 -4.28 -11.10 -13.15
CA LYS A 94 -5.07 -11.89 -14.10
C LYS A 94 -6.55 -12.01 -13.72
N ALA A 95 -6.88 -12.15 -12.45
CA ALA A 95 -8.26 -12.30 -11.99
C ALA A 95 -9.08 -11.02 -12.22
N ILE A 96 -8.53 -9.84 -11.86
CA ILE A 96 -9.20 -8.57 -12.12
C ILE A 96 -9.28 -8.25 -13.62
N ASN A 97 -8.28 -8.69 -14.40
CA ASN A 97 -8.31 -8.57 -15.86
C ASN A 97 -9.46 -9.39 -16.46
N LYS A 98 -9.62 -10.64 -16.01
CA LYS A 98 -10.75 -11.50 -16.41
C LYS A 98 -12.08 -10.93 -15.98
N PHE A 99 -12.17 -10.37 -14.78
CA PHE A 99 -13.38 -9.73 -14.27
C PHE A 99 -13.83 -8.58 -15.18
N PHE A 100 -12.95 -7.66 -15.56
CA PHE A 100 -13.31 -6.57 -16.49
C PHE A 100 -13.69 -7.09 -17.88
N LYS A 101 -13.01 -8.12 -18.39
CA LYS A 101 -13.40 -8.79 -19.66
C LYS A 101 -14.81 -9.39 -19.57
N GLN A 102 -15.21 -9.95 -18.43
CA GLN A 102 -16.56 -10.48 -18.23
C GLN A 102 -17.63 -9.39 -18.14
N LEU A 103 -17.25 -8.16 -17.75
CA LEU A 103 -18.10 -6.98 -17.80
C LEU A 103 -18.18 -6.35 -19.21
N GLY A 104 -17.52 -6.91 -20.23
CA GLY A 104 -17.50 -6.37 -21.58
C GLY A 104 -16.47 -5.26 -21.82
N LEU A 105 -15.51 -5.07 -20.91
CA LEU A 105 -14.50 -4.00 -20.97
C LEU A 105 -13.15 -4.47 -21.55
N ASN A 106 -13.18 -5.50 -22.40
CA ASN A 106 -12.00 -6.20 -22.92
C ASN A 106 -11.02 -5.25 -23.62
N THR A 107 -11.53 -4.25 -24.33
CA THR A 107 -10.73 -3.29 -25.11
C THR A 107 -9.82 -2.42 -24.24
N TYR A 108 -10.16 -2.23 -22.96
CA TYR A 108 -9.42 -1.39 -22.02
C TYR A 108 -8.50 -2.18 -21.09
N CYS A 109 -8.51 -3.51 -21.22
CA CYS A 109 -7.75 -4.43 -20.38
C CYS A 109 -6.29 -4.54 -20.85
N PRO A 110 -5.31 -4.64 -19.93
CA PRO A 110 -3.93 -4.92 -20.30
C PRO A 110 -3.77 -6.30 -20.95
N THR A 111 -2.67 -6.44 -21.71
CA THR A 111 -2.23 -7.69 -22.32
C THR A 111 -1.71 -8.67 -21.27
N ASP A 112 -1.68 -9.96 -21.62
CA ASP A 112 -1.10 -10.99 -20.74
C ASP A 112 0.41 -10.81 -20.55
N ASP A 113 1.11 -10.29 -21.57
CA ASP A 113 2.53 -9.94 -21.48
C ASP A 113 2.79 -8.84 -20.44
N TYR A 114 1.96 -7.79 -20.42
CA TYR A 114 2.04 -6.75 -19.39
C TYR A 114 1.79 -7.32 -18.00
N LEU A 115 0.79 -8.19 -17.83
CA LEU A 115 0.51 -8.81 -16.53
C LEU A 115 1.64 -9.74 -16.07
N SER A 116 2.28 -10.44 -17.00
CA SER A 116 3.46 -11.26 -16.72
C SER A 116 4.64 -10.41 -16.27
N ALA A 117 4.91 -9.31 -16.98
CA ALA A 117 5.95 -8.34 -16.62
C ALA A 117 5.67 -7.71 -15.24
N LEU A 118 4.45 -7.20 -15.00
CA LEU A 118 4.04 -6.63 -13.71
C LEU A 118 4.26 -7.61 -12.55
N ARG A 119 3.90 -8.88 -12.74
CA ARG A 119 4.12 -9.91 -11.72
C ARG A 119 5.61 -10.09 -11.43
N HIS A 120 6.47 -10.10 -12.46
CA HIS A 120 7.91 -10.17 -12.27
C HIS A 120 8.44 -8.95 -11.50
N LEU A 121 8.02 -7.74 -11.89
CA LEU A 121 8.47 -6.49 -11.29
C LEU A 121 8.04 -6.33 -9.82
N THR A 122 6.89 -6.90 -9.43
CA THR A 122 6.36 -6.81 -8.05
C THR A 122 7.14 -7.69 -7.05
N ARG A 123 8.01 -8.58 -7.53
CA ARG A 123 8.74 -9.49 -6.66
C ARG A 123 9.77 -8.73 -5.80
N ARG A 124 9.94 -9.15 -4.55
CA ARG A 124 10.92 -8.58 -3.60
C ARG A 124 12.39 -8.75 -4.01
N ASP A 125 12.70 -9.66 -4.93
CA ASP A 125 14.05 -9.73 -5.53
C ASP A 125 14.38 -8.47 -6.34
N MET A 126 13.38 -7.81 -6.95
CA MET A 126 13.55 -6.52 -7.60
C MET A 126 13.91 -5.42 -6.59
N ALA A 127 13.20 -5.37 -5.46
CA ALA A 127 13.52 -4.45 -4.36
C ALA A 127 14.93 -4.71 -3.79
N ALA A 128 15.31 -5.97 -3.58
CA ALA A 128 16.65 -6.34 -3.13
C ALA A 128 17.75 -5.92 -4.12
N ARG A 129 17.49 -6.06 -5.43
CA ARG A 129 18.40 -5.58 -6.48
C ARG A 129 18.50 -4.05 -6.47
N LEU A 130 17.38 -3.34 -6.35
CA LEU A 130 17.37 -1.88 -6.25
C LEU A 130 18.19 -1.42 -5.05
N LEU A 131 17.97 -2.00 -3.87
CA LEU A 131 18.71 -1.71 -2.64
C LEU A 131 20.24 -1.90 -2.84
N LYS A 132 20.65 -2.95 -3.56
CA LYS A 132 22.07 -3.21 -3.87
C LYS A 132 22.70 -2.14 -4.77
N HIS A 133 21.92 -1.47 -5.62
CA HIS A 133 22.40 -0.42 -6.52
C HIS A 133 22.40 0.98 -5.88
N LEU A 134 21.81 1.14 -4.69
CA LEU A 134 21.88 2.40 -3.97
C LEU A 134 23.32 2.75 -3.59
N PRO A 135 23.73 4.02 -3.70
CA PRO A 135 25.01 4.46 -3.19
C PRO A 135 25.14 4.17 -1.69
N LYS A 136 26.34 3.79 -1.27
CA LYS A 136 26.62 3.53 0.15
C LYS A 136 26.90 4.84 0.87
N TYR A 137 26.12 5.11 1.89
CA TYR A 137 26.28 6.25 2.80
C TYR A 137 26.23 5.78 4.25
N ASP A 138 26.90 6.48 5.16
CA ASP A 138 26.91 6.13 6.59
C ASP A 138 25.53 6.24 7.25
N PHE A 139 24.63 7.05 6.67
CA PHE A 139 23.24 7.20 7.10
C PHE A 139 22.29 6.16 6.48
N ILE A 140 22.79 5.25 5.65
CA ILE A 140 22.01 4.13 5.10
C ILE A 140 22.35 2.85 5.84
N CYS A 141 21.33 2.08 6.19
CA CYS A 141 21.43 0.69 6.60
C CYS A 141 20.56 -0.19 5.70
N GLY A 142 20.40 -1.46 6.06
CA GLY A 142 19.61 -2.40 5.29
C GLY A 142 20.46 -3.30 4.42
N SER A 143 20.05 -4.56 4.36
CA SER A 143 20.65 -5.55 3.48
C SER A 143 19.58 -6.59 3.17
N SER A 144 19.43 -6.91 1.89
CA SER A 144 18.45 -7.87 1.42
C SER A 144 19.14 -8.83 0.46
N GLN A 145 19.13 -10.12 0.81
CA GLN A 145 19.82 -11.16 0.06
C GLN A 145 18.81 -12.08 -0.63
N ILE A 146 19.02 -12.30 -1.92
CA ILE A 146 18.25 -13.28 -2.70
C ILE A 146 18.86 -14.66 -2.43
N LEU A 147 18.05 -15.56 -1.88
CA LEU A 147 18.40 -16.92 -1.52
C LEU A 147 17.68 -17.87 -2.49
N MET A 148 18.43 -18.72 -3.19
CA MET A 148 17.89 -19.63 -4.20
C MET A 148 18.07 -21.10 -3.80
N SER A 149 18.88 -21.36 -2.77
CA SER A 149 19.26 -22.71 -2.36
C SER A 149 19.47 -22.81 -0.85
N LYS A 150 19.50 -24.05 -0.34
CA LYS A 150 19.82 -24.31 1.06
C LYS A 150 21.23 -23.83 1.45
N PRO A 151 22.29 -24.01 0.63
CA PRO A 151 23.59 -23.39 0.88
C PRO A 151 23.54 -21.87 1.02
N ASP A 152 22.73 -21.16 0.22
CA ASP A 152 22.58 -19.70 0.37
C ASP A 152 21.99 -19.35 1.74
N LEU A 153 20.98 -20.11 2.19
CA LEU A 153 20.34 -19.92 3.49
C LEU A 153 21.31 -20.21 4.64
N GLU A 154 22.11 -21.27 4.56
CA GLU A 154 23.12 -21.62 5.56
C GLU A 154 24.21 -20.54 5.64
N SER A 155 24.69 -20.05 4.49
CA SER A 155 25.64 -18.94 4.40
C SER A 155 25.05 -17.66 5.02
N PHE A 156 23.82 -17.30 4.68
CA PHE A 156 23.14 -16.14 5.24
C PHE A 156 22.93 -16.25 6.76
N HIS A 157 22.54 -17.43 7.24
CA HIS A 157 22.38 -17.69 8.67
C HIS A 157 23.72 -17.60 9.43
N SER A 158 24.83 -18.04 8.83
CA SER A 158 26.14 -18.05 9.48
C SER A 158 26.65 -16.66 9.92
N VAL A 159 26.12 -15.60 9.31
CA VAL A 159 26.47 -14.20 9.61
C VAL A 159 25.30 -13.39 10.18
N ASN A 160 24.14 -14.02 10.43
CA ASN A 160 22.96 -13.37 11.00
C ASN A 160 22.32 -14.25 12.08
N ASP A 161 22.46 -13.84 13.34
CA ASP A 161 21.85 -14.52 14.49
C ASP A 161 20.32 -14.41 14.50
N SER A 162 19.79 -13.29 13.98
CA SER A 162 18.37 -13.05 13.86
C SER A 162 18.04 -12.40 12.52
N PHE A 163 17.05 -12.97 11.83
CA PHE A 163 16.69 -12.55 10.48
C PHE A 163 15.22 -12.83 10.17
N ILE A 164 14.75 -12.28 9.06
CA ILE A 164 13.44 -12.55 8.50
C ILE A 164 13.62 -13.14 7.10
N LEU A 165 12.84 -14.18 6.81
CA LEU A 165 12.68 -14.69 5.46
C LEU A 165 11.39 -14.14 4.88
N LYS A 166 11.44 -13.65 3.64
CA LYS A 166 10.29 -13.12 2.91
C LYS A 166 10.09 -13.87 1.59
N ALA A 167 8.85 -14.21 1.28
CA ALA A 167 8.52 -14.74 -0.04
C ALA A 167 8.66 -13.64 -1.10
N PRO A 168 9.06 -13.96 -2.35
CA PRO A 168 9.19 -12.97 -3.42
C PRO A 168 7.90 -12.20 -3.66
N ILE A 169 6.75 -12.88 -3.71
CA ILE A 169 5.42 -12.28 -3.81
C ILE A 169 4.56 -12.81 -2.66
N SER A 170 3.93 -11.90 -1.92
CA SER A 170 2.99 -12.24 -0.85
C SER A 170 2.05 -11.09 -0.55
N GLY A 171 0.82 -11.38 -0.13
CA GLY A 171 -0.06 -10.35 0.46
C GLY A 171 0.19 -10.12 1.95
N SER A 172 -0.15 -8.90 2.40
CA SER A 172 -0.12 -8.35 3.77
C SER A 172 0.26 -9.35 4.88
N GLY A 173 1.57 -9.48 5.14
CA GLY A 173 2.13 -10.26 6.26
C GLY A 173 2.14 -11.78 6.12
N LYS A 174 1.53 -12.38 5.08
CA LYS A 174 1.43 -13.84 4.91
C LYS A 174 2.66 -14.52 4.31
N GLY A 175 3.62 -13.73 3.82
CA GLY A 175 4.87 -14.22 3.24
C GLY A 175 6.09 -14.00 4.12
N LEU A 176 5.90 -13.76 5.42
CA LEU A 176 6.99 -13.44 6.35
C LEU A 176 7.22 -14.61 7.31
N LYS A 177 8.49 -15.02 7.47
CA LYS A 177 8.91 -16.01 8.46
C LYS A 177 10.03 -15.42 9.32
N TRP A 178 9.66 -15.01 10.53
CA TRP A 178 10.55 -14.43 11.52
C TRP A 178 11.42 -15.52 12.16
N CYS A 179 12.74 -15.37 12.04
CA CYS A 179 13.77 -16.26 12.60
C CYS A 179 14.52 -15.51 13.72
N ARG A 180 13.79 -15.16 14.79
CA ARG A 180 14.32 -14.34 15.91
C ARG A 180 15.39 -15.04 16.75
N ARG A 181 15.50 -16.37 16.62
CA ARG A 181 16.44 -17.23 17.37
C ARG A 181 17.26 -18.10 16.41
N GLY A 182 17.55 -17.59 15.21
CA GLY A 182 18.20 -18.35 14.14
C GLY A 182 17.26 -19.27 13.37
N LEU A 183 17.86 -20.13 12.53
CA LEU A 183 17.15 -21.02 11.63
C LEU A 183 16.58 -22.26 12.37
N ASP A 184 15.26 -22.40 12.39
CA ASP A 184 14.57 -23.58 12.94
C ASP A 184 13.99 -24.50 11.83
N GLU A 185 13.52 -25.70 12.21
CA GLU A 185 12.93 -26.65 11.26
C GLU A 185 11.71 -26.07 10.53
N ALA A 186 10.92 -25.24 11.21
CA ALA A 186 9.75 -24.61 10.63
C ALA A 186 10.14 -23.56 9.57
N ALA A 187 11.23 -22.84 9.76
CA ALA A 187 11.82 -21.88 8.83
C ALA A 187 12.43 -22.60 7.63
N LEU A 188 13.14 -23.71 7.85
CA LEU A 188 13.66 -24.53 6.75
C LEU A 188 12.52 -25.11 5.89
N LYS A 189 11.46 -25.62 6.51
CA LYS A 189 10.27 -26.13 5.80
C LYS A 189 9.56 -25.01 5.03
N TRP A 190 9.42 -23.84 5.63
CA TRP A 190 8.87 -22.66 4.97
C TRP A 190 9.74 -22.27 3.76
N PHE A 191 11.06 -22.22 3.94
CA PHE A 191 12.02 -21.86 2.89
C PHE A 191 11.94 -22.82 1.70
N ASN A 192 12.03 -24.13 1.95
CA ASN A 192 11.94 -25.15 0.91
C ASN A 192 10.63 -25.06 0.11
N ARG A 193 9.50 -24.80 0.80
CA ARG A 193 8.22 -24.58 0.12
C ARG A 193 8.24 -23.33 -0.74
N THR A 194 8.78 -22.23 -0.22
CA THR A 194 8.87 -20.95 -0.94
C THR A 194 9.75 -21.08 -2.18
N ILE A 195 10.93 -21.70 -2.08
CA ILE A 195 11.81 -21.97 -3.22
C ILE A 195 11.08 -22.83 -4.27
N ALA A 196 10.42 -23.91 -3.86
CA ALA A 196 9.69 -24.78 -4.78
C ALA A 196 8.52 -24.09 -5.49
N GLN A 197 8.00 -22.98 -4.95
CA GLN A 197 6.85 -22.25 -5.50
C GLN A 197 7.22 -20.98 -6.26
N GLN A 198 8.32 -20.32 -5.89
CA GLN A 198 8.65 -18.96 -6.36
C GLN A 198 10.13 -18.77 -6.73
N ASP A 199 10.91 -19.86 -6.75
CA ASP A 199 12.31 -19.98 -7.17
C ASP A 199 13.34 -19.24 -6.30
N SER A 200 12.89 -18.41 -5.35
CA SER A 200 13.75 -17.71 -4.41
C SER A 200 13.02 -17.35 -3.13
N ALA A 201 13.78 -16.97 -2.12
CA ALA A 201 13.31 -16.28 -0.93
C ALA A 201 14.27 -15.12 -0.62
N ILE A 202 13.80 -14.14 0.15
CA ILE A 202 14.60 -12.97 0.52
C ILE A 202 14.97 -13.06 1.99
N GLY A 203 16.25 -12.98 2.30
CA GLY A 203 16.78 -12.90 3.66
C GLY A 203 17.16 -11.47 4.02
N GLU A 204 16.64 -10.98 5.14
CA GLU A 204 17.02 -9.66 5.70
C GLU A 204 17.32 -9.77 7.20
N PRO A 205 18.32 -9.06 7.73
CA PRO A 205 18.50 -8.92 9.18
C PRO A 205 17.28 -8.27 9.82
N ILE A 206 17.04 -8.57 11.10
CA ILE A 206 16.02 -7.85 11.88
C ILE A 206 16.64 -6.56 12.41
N TYR A 207 16.06 -5.42 12.06
CA TYR A 207 16.50 -4.11 12.52
C TYR A 207 15.69 -3.60 13.72
N SER A 208 16.33 -2.84 14.61
CA SER A 208 15.62 -2.08 15.65
C SER A 208 14.95 -0.88 14.99
N LYS A 209 13.68 -1.04 14.64
CA LYS A 209 12.90 -0.06 13.88
C LYS A 209 12.26 0.98 14.82
N GLU A 210 12.43 2.24 14.47
CA GLU A 210 11.78 3.39 15.13
C GLU A 210 10.56 3.91 14.35
N LEU A 211 10.58 3.84 13.02
CA LEU A 211 9.55 4.39 12.15
C LEU A 211 9.42 3.58 10.87
N ASP A 212 8.19 3.22 10.47
CA ASP A 212 7.88 2.84 9.09
C ASP A 212 7.40 4.08 8.31
N PHE A 213 7.86 4.20 7.07
CA PHE A 213 7.33 5.19 6.14
C PHE A 213 7.55 4.73 4.69
N ALA A 214 6.94 5.40 3.73
CA ALA A 214 7.18 5.15 2.31
C ALA A 214 7.43 6.47 1.57
N MET A 215 8.15 6.37 0.47
CA MET A 215 8.11 7.37 -0.59
C MET A 215 7.15 6.88 -1.67
N GLU A 216 6.17 7.70 -2.00
CA GLU A 216 5.14 7.37 -2.97
C GLU A 216 5.43 8.05 -4.31
N PHE A 217 5.22 7.35 -5.41
CA PHE A 217 5.54 7.81 -6.77
C PHE A 217 4.46 7.41 -7.79
N GLU A 218 4.46 8.08 -8.93
CA GLU A 218 3.75 7.65 -10.14
C GLU A 218 4.72 7.63 -11.33
N ILE A 219 4.82 6.51 -12.03
CA ILE A 219 5.56 6.42 -13.29
C ILE A 219 4.62 6.76 -14.45
N ILE A 220 4.88 7.90 -15.09
CA ILE A 220 4.11 8.43 -16.23
C ILE A 220 4.64 7.89 -17.55
N SER A 221 5.97 7.83 -17.69
CA SER A 221 6.65 7.32 -18.88
C SER A 221 7.99 6.69 -18.52
N SER A 222 8.70 6.11 -19.50
CA SER A 222 10.01 5.50 -19.26
C SER A 222 11.10 6.49 -18.83
N SER A 223 10.84 7.78 -18.95
CA SER A 223 11.75 8.86 -18.54
C SER A 223 11.13 9.82 -17.52
N GLU A 224 9.90 9.57 -17.08
CA GLU A 224 9.16 10.51 -16.24
C GLU A 224 8.50 9.80 -15.05
N ILE A 225 8.92 10.21 -13.86
CA ILE A 225 8.38 9.81 -12.57
C ILE A 225 7.99 11.06 -11.80
N HIS A 226 6.84 11.02 -11.15
CA HIS A 226 6.40 12.07 -10.24
C HIS A 226 6.49 11.56 -8.81
N PHE A 227 7.13 12.33 -7.94
CA PHE A 227 7.06 12.11 -6.51
C PHE A 227 5.68 12.57 -6.01
N ILE A 228 4.92 11.64 -5.42
CA ILE A 228 3.61 11.92 -4.86
C ILE A 228 3.77 12.55 -3.48
N GLY A 229 4.61 11.96 -2.61
CA GLY A 229 4.82 12.44 -1.25
C GLY A 229 5.36 11.38 -0.29
N TYR A 230 5.49 11.76 0.97
CA TYR A 230 5.87 10.88 2.06
C TYR A 230 4.64 10.30 2.76
N SER A 231 4.71 9.02 3.13
CA SER A 231 3.63 8.31 3.81
C SER A 231 4.16 7.69 5.10
N SER A 232 3.83 8.26 6.26
CA SER A 232 4.16 7.63 7.56
C SER A 232 3.05 6.67 7.94
N PHE A 233 3.40 5.38 8.07
CA PHE A 233 2.44 4.32 8.39
C PHE A 233 2.84 3.54 9.64
N GLU A 234 1.87 2.81 10.19
CA GLU A 234 2.07 1.94 11.33
C GLU A 234 1.75 0.50 10.96
N THR A 235 2.56 -0.41 11.49
CA THR A 235 2.36 -1.85 11.39
C THR A 235 2.23 -2.48 12.77
N ASN A 236 1.45 -3.54 12.90
CA ASN A 236 1.39 -4.33 14.13
C ASN A 236 2.63 -5.22 14.29
N ALA A 237 2.72 -5.96 15.41
CA ALA A 237 3.86 -6.83 15.71
C ALA A 237 4.13 -7.95 14.66
N ASN A 238 3.14 -8.27 13.83
CA ASN A 238 3.26 -9.25 12.75
C ASN A 238 3.59 -8.60 11.39
N GLY A 239 3.77 -7.27 11.33
CA GLY A 239 4.07 -6.52 10.12
C GLY A 239 2.85 -6.21 9.25
N ALA A 240 1.62 -6.33 9.78
CA ALA A 240 0.43 -5.94 9.03
C ALA A 240 0.11 -4.45 9.26
N TYR A 241 -0.19 -3.74 8.18
CA TYR A 241 -0.63 -2.34 8.18
C TYR A 241 -1.84 -2.11 9.09
N ILE A 242 -1.82 -1.03 9.87
CA ILE A 242 -2.94 -0.61 10.72
C ILE A 242 -3.38 0.85 10.51
N GLY A 243 -2.57 1.69 9.85
CA GLY A 243 -2.94 3.08 9.58
C GLY A 243 -1.80 3.97 9.12
N ASN A 244 -2.14 5.23 8.86
CA ASN A 244 -1.22 6.31 8.51
C ASN A 244 -1.38 7.50 9.44
N LYS A 245 -0.33 8.32 9.54
CA LYS A 245 -0.46 9.72 9.96
C LYS A 245 -0.89 10.56 8.76
N LEU A 246 -1.75 11.53 9.01
CA LEU A 246 -2.22 12.51 8.05
C LEU A 246 -1.54 13.84 8.38
N ILE A 247 -0.44 14.10 7.68
CA ILE A 247 0.42 15.27 7.85
C ILE A 247 0.97 15.69 6.49
N SER A 248 1.39 16.95 6.38
CA SER A 248 2.08 17.43 5.18
C SER A 248 3.50 16.86 5.06
N ASP A 249 4.01 16.79 3.83
CA ASP A 249 5.42 16.44 3.57
C ASP A 249 6.42 17.35 4.31
N VAL A 250 6.09 18.64 4.45
CA VAL A 250 6.91 19.60 5.18
C VAL A 250 7.00 19.21 6.66
N SER A 251 5.86 18.96 7.29
CA SER A 251 5.77 18.53 8.69
C SER A 251 6.44 17.17 8.89
N PHE A 252 6.30 16.23 7.95
CA PHE A 252 7.00 14.94 7.98
C PHE A 252 8.52 15.13 7.99
N LEU A 253 9.06 15.94 7.07
CA LEU A 253 10.50 16.21 7.00
C LEU A 253 11.02 16.93 8.25
N GLU A 254 10.24 17.84 8.83
CA GLU A 254 10.58 18.50 10.10
C GLU A 254 10.57 17.52 11.28
N ASP A 255 9.63 16.59 11.31
CA ASP A 255 9.61 15.49 12.29
C ASP A 255 10.83 14.58 12.16
N ILE A 256 11.22 14.24 10.93
CA ILE A 256 12.42 13.45 10.64
C ILE A 256 13.68 14.17 11.11
N GLU A 257 13.80 15.48 10.85
CA GLU A 257 14.94 16.26 11.32
C GLU A 257 14.97 16.34 12.85
N ARG A 258 13.85 16.72 13.46
CA ARG A 258 13.76 16.94 14.90
C ARG A 258 14.04 15.68 15.71
N LYS A 259 13.58 14.51 15.23
CA LYS A 259 13.72 13.24 15.95
C LYS A 259 15.00 12.50 15.63
N TYR A 260 15.48 12.57 14.38
CA TYR A 260 16.55 11.70 13.91
C TYR A 260 17.73 12.44 13.27
N GLY A 261 17.60 13.72 12.93
CA GLY A 261 18.63 14.49 12.23
C GLY A 261 18.88 13.99 10.80
N LEU A 262 17.86 13.41 10.16
CA LEU A 262 17.99 12.69 8.88
C LEU A 262 17.36 13.41 7.69
N LYS A 263 16.91 14.67 7.81
CA LYS A 263 16.21 15.34 6.69
C LYS A 263 17.08 15.47 5.44
N LYS A 264 18.34 15.86 5.60
CA LYS A 264 19.29 15.95 4.46
C LYS A 264 19.57 14.58 3.83
N ALA A 265 19.74 13.55 4.67
CA ALA A 265 19.95 12.18 4.22
C ALA A 265 18.74 11.67 3.42
N LEU A 266 17.53 11.92 3.92
CA LEU A 266 16.29 11.51 3.28
C LEU A 266 16.08 12.17 1.92
N LEU A 267 16.35 13.48 1.80
CA LEU A 267 16.28 14.19 0.51
C LEU A 267 17.32 13.68 -0.50
N GLN A 268 18.50 13.24 -0.04
CA GLN A 268 19.48 12.62 -0.91
C GLN A 268 19.00 11.23 -1.37
N ILE A 269 18.50 10.40 -0.45
CA ILE A 269 17.92 9.09 -0.74
C ILE A 269 16.77 9.23 -1.73
N GLN A 270 15.90 10.23 -1.59
CA GLN A 270 14.79 10.46 -2.52
C GLN A 270 15.28 10.57 -3.96
N ARG A 271 16.30 11.40 -4.21
CA ARG A 271 16.86 11.58 -5.57
C ARG A 271 17.46 10.31 -6.14
N ASP A 272 18.09 9.49 -5.30
CA ASP A 272 18.71 8.24 -5.73
C ASP A 272 17.64 7.16 -5.99
N ILE A 273 16.60 7.11 -5.16
CA ILE A 273 15.44 6.24 -5.34
C ILE A 273 14.67 6.61 -6.60
N GLU A 274 14.37 7.89 -6.86
CA GLU A 274 13.69 8.33 -8.09
C GLU A 274 14.39 7.81 -9.35
N LYS A 275 15.71 7.96 -9.42
CA LYS A 275 16.52 7.48 -10.55
C LYS A 275 16.47 5.96 -10.69
N LEU A 276 16.67 5.24 -9.57
CA LEU A 276 16.69 3.78 -9.60
C LEU A 276 15.31 3.19 -9.88
N VAL A 277 14.24 3.80 -9.37
CA VAL A 277 12.86 3.38 -9.67
C VAL A 277 12.59 3.51 -11.17
N LEU A 278 12.93 4.64 -11.78
CA LEU A 278 12.83 4.79 -13.23
C LEU A 278 13.66 3.75 -13.98
N GLN A 279 14.90 3.51 -13.54
CA GLN A 279 15.79 2.53 -14.18
C GLN A 279 15.24 1.10 -14.11
N PHE A 280 14.67 0.69 -12.97
CA PHE A 280 14.23 -0.68 -12.73
C PHE A 280 12.81 -0.97 -13.22
N TYR A 281 11.94 0.04 -13.23
CA TYR A 281 10.50 -0.14 -13.48
C TYR A 281 9.98 0.69 -14.66
N GLY A 282 10.67 1.77 -15.04
CA GLY A 282 10.19 2.75 -16.01
C GLY A 282 9.98 2.21 -17.43
N THR A 283 10.65 1.14 -17.84
CA THR A 283 10.41 0.55 -19.17
C THR A 283 9.05 -0.14 -19.23
N ASP A 284 8.71 -0.92 -18.21
CA ASP A 284 7.65 -1.94 -18.27
C ASP A 284 6.43 -1.63 -17.39
N TYR A 285 6.52 -0.65 -16.48
CA TYR A 285 5.44 -0.29 -15.56
C TYR A 285 4.97 1.16 -15.72
N ARG A 286 3.66 1.37 -15.61
CA ARG A 286 3.00 2.68 -15.58
C ARG A 286 2.00 2.68 -14.43
N GLY A 287 1.96 3.79 -13.70
CA GLY A 287 1.08 3.98 -12.55
C GLY A 287 1.82 4.15 -11.24
N CYS A 288 1.03 4.11 -10.17
CA CYS A 288 1.46 4.40 -8.81
C CYS A 288 2.33 3.28 -8.21
N LEU A 289 3.34 3.65 -7.44
CA LEU A 289 4.10 2.73 -6.61
C LEU A 289 4.53 3.37 -5.29
N GLY A 290 4.72 2.54 -4.27
CA GLY A 290 5.32 2.93 -3.00
C GLY A 290 6.65 2.22 -2.76
N VAL A 291 7.66 2.95 -2.31
CA VAL A 291 8.92 2.38 -1.82
C VAL A 291 8.92 2.45 -0.30
N ASP A 292 8.71 1.30 0.33
CA ASP A 292 8.65 1.18 1.79
C ASP A 292 10.05 1.31 2.39
N MET A 293 10.13 2.05 3.48
CA MET A 293 11.36 2.44 4.16
C MET A 293 11.17 2.34 5.67
N MET A 294 12.28 2.36 6.39
CA MET A 294 12.22 2.52 7.85
C MET A 294 13.41 3.31 8.38
N VAL A 295 13.20 4.00 9.50
CA VAL A 295 14.29 4.51 10.34
C VAL A 295 14.67 3.43 11.33
N CYS A 296 15.96 3.12 11.42
CA CYS A 296 16.51 2.11 12.30
C CYS A 296 17.48 2.73 13.30
N GLN A 297 17.43 2.24 14.53
CA GLN A 297 18.35 2.60 15.60
C GLN A 297 19.53 1.63 15.69
N PHE A 298 20.72 2.18 15.91
CA PHE A 298 21.98 1.48 16.11
C PHE A 298 22.68 2.02 17.35
N GLU A 299 23.42 1.15 18.04
CA GLU A 299 24.27 1.56 19.17
C GLU A 299 25.50 2.37 18.70
N SER A 300 25.96 2.15 17.46
CA SER A 300 27.10 2.87 16.88
C SER A 300 26.66 4.13 16.15
N TYR A 301 27.51 5.17 16.18
CA TYR A 301 27.30 6.39 15.40
C TYR A 301 27.44 6.13 13.89
N PRO A 302 26.56 6.69 13.03
CA PRO A 302 25.35 7.43 13.38
C PRO A 302 24.27 6.51 13.96
N CYS A 303 23.66 6.94 15.07
CA CYS A 303 22.72 6.15 15.85
C CYS A 303 21.39 5.90 15.13
N PHE A 304 21.00 6.78 14.21
CA PHE A 304 19.84 6.57 13.35
C PHE A 304 20.29 6.49 11.90
N ARG A 305 19.75 5.50 11.19
CA ARG A 305 20.02 5.26 9.76
C ARG A 305 18.72 4.90 9.06
N ILE A 306 18.66 5.13 7.76
CA ILE A 306 17.49 4.79 6.93
C ILE A 306 17.76 3.44 6.26
N HIS A 307 16.81 2.52 6.35
CA HIS A 307 16.69 1.42 5.41
C HIS A 307 15.85 1.89 4.21
N PRO A 308 16.45 2.15 3.04
CA PRO A 308 15.83 2.95 1.98
C PRO A 308 14.93 2.15 1.03
N CYS A 309 14.92 0.82 1.10
CA CYS A 309 14.04 0.00 0.26
C CYS A 309 13.77 -1.35 0.92
N VAL A 310 12.73 -1.43 1.74
CA VAL A 310 12.26 -2.65 2.41
C VAL A 310 11.40 -3.50 1.47
N GLU A 311 10.54 -2.85 0.70
CA GLU A 311 9.77 -3.43 -0.40
C GLU A 311 9.34 -2.34 -1.39
N VAL A 312 8.93 -2.74 -2.59
CA VAL A 312 8.35 -1.85 -3.60
C VAL A 312 6.98 -2.38 -3.98
N ASN A 313 5.96 -1.56 -3.82
CA ASN A 313 4.56 -1.91 -4.01
C ASN A 313 4.04 -1.28 -5.32
N LEU A 314 3.98 -2.04 -6.42
CA LEU A 314 3.58 -1.57 -7.77
C LEU A 314 2.06 -1.52 -7.97
N ARG A 315 1.39 -0.71 -7.16
CA ARG A 315 -0.05 -0.54 -7.18
C ARG A 315 -0.45 0.71 -6.42
N MET A 316 -1.73 1.08 -6.52
CA MET A 316 -2.33 1.95 -5.51
C MET A 316 -2.13 1.32 -4.12
N ASN A 317 -1.93 2.17 -3.13
CA ASN A 317 -1.67 1.74 -1.77
C ASN A 317 -2.30 2.70 -0.75
N MET A 318 -2.28 2.30 0.51
CA MET A 318 -2.90 3.08 1.59
C MET A 318 -2.15 4.38 1.88
N GLY A 319 -0.85 4.44 1.57
CA GLY A 319 -0.03 5.65 1.71
C GLY A 319 -0.41 6.73 0.71
N ILE A 320 -0.55 6.36 -0.56
CA ILE A 320 -1.05 7.27 -1.61
C ILE A 320 -2.47 7.73 -1.28
N LEU A 321 -3.34 6.82 -0.82
CA LEU A 321 -4.68 7.19 -0.38
C LEU A 321 -4.63 8.23 0.75
N ALA A 322 -3.86 7.96 1.80
CA ALA A 322 -3.72 8.86 2.95
C ALA A 322 -3.19 10.24 2.54
N HIS A 323 -2.19 10.26 1.67
CA HIS A 323 -1.60 11.49 1.13
C HIS A 323 -2.61 12.29 0.31
N GLN A 324 -3.27 11.66 -0.67
CA GLN A 324 -4.27 12.33 -1.51
C GLN A 324 -5.47 12.82 -0.69
N LEU A 325 -5.94 12.01 0.27
CA LEU A 325 -6.99 12.38 1.21
C LEU A 325 -6.63 13.66 1.97
N TYR A 326 -5.42 13.71 2.55
CA TYR A 326 -4.94 14.87 3.28
C TYR A 326 -4.89 16.12 2.41
N HIS A 327 -4.20 16.05 1.27
CA HIS A 327 -4.01 17.24 0.43
C HIS A 327 -5.31 17.75 -0.18
N ARG A 328 -6.26 16.87 -0.51
CA ARG A 328 -7.52 17.25 -1.17
C ARG A 328 -8.60 17.69 -0.20
N TYR A 329 -8.71 17.08 0.97
CA TYR A 329 -9.90 17.26 1.82
C TYR A 329 -9.61 17.70 3.25
N ILE A 330 -8.36 17.72 3.70
CA ILE A 330 -8.00 18.16 5.06
C ILE A 330 -7.40 19.58 5.00
N ASP A 331 -7.70 20.41 6.00
CA ASP A 331 -7.10 21.73 6.16
C ASP A 331 -5.58 21.62 6.36
N CYS A 332 -4.80 22.51 5.76
CA CYS A 332 -3.35 22.41 5.78
C CYS A 332 -2.73 22.63 7.17
N ASN A 333 -3.49 23.20 8.11
CA ASN A 333 -3.06 23.41 9.49
C ASN A 333 -3.48 22.28 10.44
N SER A 334 -4.34 21.37 9.97
CA SER A 334 -4.81 20.24 10.75
C SER A 334 -3.90 19.04 10.56
N THR A 335 -3.91 18.14 11.54
CA THR A 335 -3.24 16.83 11.41
C THR A 335 -4.17 15.73 11.86
N GLY A 336 -3.81 14.48 11.63
CA GLY A 336 -4.65 13.40 12.13
C GLY A 336 -4.10 12.02 11.87
N ILE A 337 -4.99 11.05 12.01
CA ILE A 337 -4.70 9.65 11.76
C ILE A 337 -5.73 9.05 10.81
N TYR A 338 -5.26 8.15 9.96
CA TYR A 338 -6.07 7.25 9.15
C TYR A 338 -5.90 5.83 9.70
N LYS A 339 -6.99 5.11 9.96
CA LYS A 339 -6.98 3.76 10.50
C LYS A 339 -7.92 2.83 9.75
N ILE A 340 -7.58 1.55 9.74
CA ILE A 340 -8.46 0.46 9.29
C ILE A 340 -8.66 -0.51 10.45
N ASP A 341 -9.89 -0.57 10.95
CA ASP A 341 -10.28 -1.53 11.98
C ASP A 341 -10.85 -2.81 11.37
N TYR A 342 -10.70 -3.90 12.10
CA TYR A 342 -11.31 -5.20 11.79
C TYR A 342 -12.00 -5.78 13.02
N SER A 343 -13.22 -6.28 12.83
CA SER A 343 -13.94 -7.07 13.83
C SER A 343 -14.55 -8.31 13.21
N LYS A 344 -14.33 -9.47 13.85
CA LYS A 344 -15.07 -10.70 13.54
C LYS A 344 -16.55 -10.60 13.92
N LYS A 345 -16.86 -9.86 14.99
CA LYS A 345 -18.21 -9.72 15.54
C LYS A 345 -18.96 -8.62 14.78
N MET A 346 -20.16 -8.95 14.32
CA MET A 346 -21.11 -8.03 13.71
C MET A 346 -21.49 -6.92 14.69
N ASP A 347 -21.97 -5.79 14.17
CA ASP A 347 -22.42 -4.59 14.90
C ASP A 347 -21.35 -3.84 15.71
N VAL A 348 -20.23 -4.47 16.09
CA VAL A 348 -19.17 -3.84 16.90
C VAL A 348 -18.64 -2.56 16.26
N LEU A 349 -18.29 -2.62 14.97
CA LEU A 349 -17.75 -1.45 14.26
C LEU A 349 -18.82 -0.37 14.03
N TYR A 350 -20.08 -0.75 13.86
CA TYR A 350 -21.19 0.20 13.75
C TYR A 350 -21.43 0.96 15.07
N GLN A 351 -21.42 0.25 16.21
CA GLN A 351 -21.52 0.90 17.53
C GLN A 351 -20.32 1.79 17.82
N GLN A 352 -19.11 1.38 17.39
CA GLN A 352 -17.92 2.21 17.48
C GLN A 352 -18.06 3.48 16.63
N HIS A 353 -18.52 3.35 15.38
CA HIS A 353 -18.79 4.47 14.47
C HIS A 353 -19.74 5.50 15.11
N LEU A 354 -20.90 5.07 15.62
CA LEU A 354 -21.86 5.97 16.29
C LEU A 354 -21.27 6.69 17.51
N ARG A 355 -20.45 5.99 18.31
CA ARG A 355 -19.76 6.59 19.46
C ARG A 355 -18.73 7.63 19.02
N MET A 356 -17.95 7.33 17.98
CA MET A 356 -16.93 8.23 17.45
C MET A 356 -17.55 9.49 16.85
N GLN A 357 -18.64 9.38 16.07
CA GLN A 357 -19.38 10.53 15.54
C GLN A 357 -19.88 11.46 16.65
N LYS A 358 -20.40 10.90 17.75
CA LYS A 358 -20.87 11.69 18.89
C LYS A 358 -19.73 12.33 19.66
N LYS A 359 -18.62 11.62 19.85
CA LYS A 359 -17.47 12.06 20.66
C LYS A 359 -16.63 13.10 19.94
N TYR A 360 -16.48 12.97 18.62
CA TYR A 360 -15.65 13.82 17.77
C TYR A 360 -16.48 14.31 16.57
N PRO A 361 -17.39 15.29 16.76
CA PRO A 361 -18.18 15.84 15.68
C PRO A 361 -17.30 16.37 14.55
N LEU A 362 -17.67 16.06 13.31
CA LEU A 362 -16.94 16.51 12.13
C LEU A 362 -17.12 18.02 11.91
N VAL A 363 -16.02 18.74 11.77
CA VAL A 363 -15.99 20.18 11.49
C VAL A 363 -15.39 20.41 10.11
N ILE A 364 -16.18 21.02 9.22
CA ILE A 364 -15.77 21.38 7.86
C ILE A 364 -15.85 22.90 7.71
N LYS A 365 -14.80 23.50 7.15
CA LYS A 365 -14.76 24.92 6.78
C LYS A 365 -14.27 25.02 5.34
N GLU A 366 -14.98 25.80 4.53
CA GLU A 366 -14.58 26.07 3.13
C GLU A 366 -14.31 24.79 2.30
N GLY A 367 -15.09 23.73 2.55
CA GLY A 367 -14.94 22.44 1.84
C GLY A 367 -13.75 21.58 2.31
N LYS A 368 -13.10 21.93 3.42
CA LYS A 368 -11.99 21.19 4.05
C LYS A 368 -12.37 20.72 5.46
N ILE A 369 -11.92 19.53 5.83
CA ILE A 369 -12.04 18.96 7.17
C ILE A 369 -10.99 19.62 8.06
N VAL A 370 -11.43 20.27 9.13
CA VAL A 370 -10.55 20.97 10.08
C VAL A 370 -10.37 20.16 11.36
N GLU A 371 -11.39 19.41 11.78
CA GLU A 371 -11.37 18.65 13.04
C GLU A 371 -12.43 17.53 12.99
N GLY A 372 -12.23 16.49 13.78
CA GLY A 372 -13.26 15.51 14.11
C GLY A 372 -13.11 14.18 13.38
N TYR A 373 -14.10 13.31 13.57
CA TYR A 373 -14.10 11.94 13.05
C TYR A 373 -14.90 11.83 11.75
N LEU A 374 -14.36 11.09 10.78
CA LEU A 374 -15.05 10.74 9.55
C LEU A 374 -14.80 9.27 9.17
N ALA A 375 -15.88 8.51 8.96
CA ALA A 375 -15.78 7.22 8.30
C ALA A 375 -15.52 7.46 6.80
N LEU A 376 -14.58 6.72 6.21
CA LEU A 376 -14.19 6.87 4.79
C LEU A 376 -15.05 6.02 3.84
N CYS A 377 -15.85 5.12 4.38
CA CYS A 377 -16.78 4.24 3.68
C CYS A 377 -18.03 4.05 4.54
N PRO A 378 -19.17 3.63 3.96
CA PRO A 378 -20.38 3.35 4.72
C PRO A 378 -20.15 2.28 5.78
N VAL A 379 -20.63 2.55 6.99
CA VAL A 379 -20.55 1.60 8.13
C VAL A 379 -21.95 1.07 8.43
N THR A 380 -22.13 -0.23 8.28
CA THR A 380 -23.40 -0.91 8.59
C THR A 380 -23.22 -1.88 9.75
N ARG A 381 -24.32 -2.39 10.31
CA ARG A 381 -24.27 -3.47 11.32
C ARG A 381 -23.57 -4.74 10.81
N GLN A 382 -23.42 -4.88 9.50
CA GLN A 382 -22.75 -6.01 8.87
C GLN A 382 -21.28 -5.76 8.52
N SER A 383 -20.78 -4.54 8.70
CA SER A 383 -19.38 -4.20 8.41
C SER A 383 -18.45 -4.95 9.36
N GLN A 384 -17.43 -5.59 8.79
CA GLN A 384 -16.33 -6.23 9.51
C GLN A 384 -15.01 -5.50 9.32
N TYR A 385 -14.93 -4.63 8.31
CA TYR A 385 -13.86 -3.66 8.15
C TYR A 385 -14.41 -2.23 8.19
N HIS A 386 -13.60 -1.30 8.68
CA HIS A 386 -13.99 0.09 8.84
C HIS A 386 -12.76 0.99 8.67
N ALA A 387 -12.75 1.78 7.60
CA ALA A 387 -11.74 2.80 7.33
C ALA A 387 -12.24 4.15 7.85
N TRP A 388 -11.41 4.86 8.61
CA TRP A 388 -11.79 6.14 9.20
C TRP A 388 -10.60 7.05 9.46
N ILE A 389 -10.89 8.35 9.58
CA ILE A 389 -9.96 9.37 10.02
C ILE A 389 -10.42 10.06 11.30
N LEU A 390 -9.46 10.55 12.06
CA LEU A 390 -9.67 11.47 13.17
C LEU A 390 -8.68 12.63 13.00
N ILE A 391 -9.21 13.83 12.86
CA ILE A 391 -8.48 15.07 12.62
C ILE A 391 -8.48 15.90 13.91
N GLU A 392 -7.32 16.47 14.23
CA GLU A 392 -7.00 17.27 15.42
C GLU A 392 -6.49 18.67 15.03
#